data_AF-A0A2V5MX33-F1
#
_entry.id   AF-A0A2V5MX33-F1
#
_cell.length_a   1.000
_cell.length_b   1.000
_cell.length_c   1.000
_cell.angle_alpha   90.00
_cell.angle_beta   90.00
_cell.angle_gamma   90.00
#
_symmetry.space_group_name_H-M   'P 1'
#
loop_
_entity.id
_entity.type
_entity.pdbx_description
1 polymer ?
#
loop_
_entity_poly.entity_id
_entity_poly.type
_entity_poly.pdbx_seq_one_letter_code
_entity_poly.pdbx_strand_id
1 'polypeptide(L)'
;MPQHLEKVLAHAERQLASADAQRPTDVLPVYRKFLKIEEHRLRLRQQAGDGGREVCARRVDLVDVLLRRVFSTICQITGNGNYPCPIALLALGGYGRGELNPFSDVDVMFLHQEKGHGVSAATGQIIEQVLYFLWDIGFKVGHSTRTIKEAIAAANSDMVTKTAMLESRLVSGDRELAHSFREQFRAKCVDGHEREYIAMRMRDQQARHAKFGNSVYLQ
;
A
#
# COMPACT_ATOMS: atom_id res chain seq x y z
N MET A 1 1.00 -2.65 -21.20
CA MET A 1 0.70 -2.78 -19.76
C MET A 1 0.41 -4.24 -19.35
N PRO A 2 -0.51 -4.99 -19.98
CA PRO A 2 -0.85 -6.37 -19.55
C PRO A 2 0.35 -7.33 -19.53
N GLN A 3 1.18 -7.29 -20.59
CA GLN A 3 2.36 -8.14 -20.72
C GLN A 3 3.43 -7.96 -19.64
N HIS A 4 3.50 -6.82 -18.93
CA HIS A 4 4.48 -6.64 -17.85
C HIS A 4 3.98 -7.31 -16.57
N LEU A 5 2.75 -7.00 -16.16
CA LEU A 5 2.11 -7.61 -15.00
C LEU A 5 2.09 -9.14 -15.11
N GLU A 6 1.75 -9.68 -16.29
CA GLU A 6 1.80 -11.13 -16.55
C GLU A 6 3.20 -11.72 -16.32
N LYS A 7 4.26 -11.03 -16.75
CA LYS A 7 5.65 -11.48 -16.54
C LYS A 7 6.05 -11.44 -15.08
N VAL A 8 5.65 -10.40 -14.35
CA VAL A 8 5.91 -10.24 -12.92
C VAL A 8 5.17 -11.33 -12.15
N LEU A 9 3.89 -11.58 -12.46
CA LEU A 9 3.09 -12.65 -11.89
C LEU A 9 3.72 -14.03 -12.16
N ALA A 10 4.07 -14.35 -13.41
CA ALA A 10 4.69 -15.61 -13.76
C ALA A 10 6.08 -15.80 -13.12
N HIS A 11 6.81 -14.72 -12.84
CA HIS A 11 8.06 -14.78 -12.09
C HIS A 11 7.80 -15.00 -10.59
N ALA A 12 6.82 -14.30 -10.02
CA ALA A 12 6.41 -14.43 -8.64
C ALA A 12 5.87 -15.83 -8.34
N GLU A 13 5.06 -16.42 -9.21
CA GLU A 13 4.55 -17.80 -9.07
C GLU A 13 5.69 -18.82 -9.02
N ARG A 14 6.71 -18.66 -9.88
CA ARG A 14 7.85 -19.57 -9.94
C ARG A 14 8.81 -19.43 -8.77
N GLN A 15 9.00 -18.23 -8.24
CA GLN A 15 10.03 -17.96 -7.22
C GLN A 15 9.46 -17.89 -5.81
N LEU A 16 8.27 -17.30 -5.62
CA LEU A 16 7.67 -17.02 -4.31
C LEU A 16 6.70 -18.13 -3.86
N ALA A 17 6.89 -19.36 -4.33
CA ALA A 17 6.14 -20.52 -3.83
C ALA A 17 6.65 -20.89 -2.43
N SER A 18 5.76 -20.90 -1.44
CA SER A 18 6.08 -21.04 -0.02
C SER A 18 5.74 -22.42 0.53
N ALA A 19 5.92 -23.49 -0.26
CA ALA A 19 5.31 -24.79 0.02
C ALA A 19 5.60 -25.35 1.44
N ASP A 20 6.72 -24.96 2.07
CA ASP A 20 7.13 -25.49 3.39
C ASP A 20 7.57 -24.44 4.42
N ALA A 21 7.24 -23.15 4.24
CA ALA A 21 7.72 -22.10 5.14
C ALA A 21 6.97 -22.08 6.48
N GLN A 22 7.70 -22.19 7.60
CA GLN A 22 7.13 -22.14 8.95
C GLN A 22 7.21 -20.76 9.59
N ARG A 23 8.20 -19.94 9.18
CA ARG A 23 8.35 -18.55 9.65
C ARG A 23 8.50 -17.61 8.46
N PRO A 24 8.08 -16.34 8.58
CA PRO A 24 8.30 -15.35 7.53
C PRO A 24 9.78 -15.22 7.15
N THR A 25 10.71 -15.34 8.11
CA THR A 25 12.16 -15.27 7.86
C THR A 25 12.67 -16.34 6.90
N ASP A 26 12.01 -17.50 6.81
CA ASP A 26 12.47 -18.61 5.98
C ASP A 26 12.32 -18.29 4.48
N VAL A 27 11.34 -17.44 4.12
CA VAL A 27 11.13 -16.99 2.72
C VAL A 27 11.81 -15.68 2.40
N LEU A 28 12.29 -14.93 3.40
CA LEU A 28 12.87 -13.59 3.23
C LEU A 28 13.97 -13.50 2.15
N PRO A 29 14.96 -14.42 2.06
CA PRO A 29 16.01 -14.34 1.04
C PRO A 29 15.46 -14.43 -0.39
N VAL A 30 14.40 -15.21 -0.59
CA VAL A 30 13.75 -15.40 -1.89
C VAL A 30 13.05 -14.12 -2.33
N TYR A 31 12.32 -13.47 -1.42
CA TYR A 31 11.68 -12.19 -1.70
C TYR A 31 12.69 -11.07 -1.96
N ARG A 32 13.78 -10.98 -1.17
CA ARG A 32 14.87 -10.02 -1.42
C ARG A 32 15.47 -10.21 -2.81
N LYS A 33 15.74 -11.45 -3.20
CA LYS A 33 16.28 -11.77 -4.53
C LYS A 33 15.30 -11.39 -5.64
N PHE A 34 14.02 -11.73 -5.49
CA PHE A 34 12.97 -11.37 -6.45
C PHE A 34 12.88 -9.85 -6.63
N LEU A 35 12.78 -9.09 -5.52
CA LEU A 35 12.69 -7.63 -5.56
C LEU A 35 13.90 -7.01 -6.26
N LYS A 36 15.12 -7.46 -5.91
CA LYS A 36 16.36 -6.99 -6.54
C LYS A 36 16.37 -7.19 -8.06
N ILE A 37 15.89 -8.35 -8.54
CA ILE A 37 15.83 -8.67 -9.97
C ILE A 37 14.81 -7.76 -10.68
N GLU A 38 13.61 -7.62 -10.11
CA GLU A 38 12.55 -6.84 -10.75
C GLU A 38 12.83 -5.33 -10.73
N GLU A 39 13.39 -4.80 -9.64
CA GLU A 39 13.84 -3.40 -9.60
C GLU A 39 14.96 -3.14 -10.61
N HIS A 40 15.89 -4.10 -10.79
CA HIS A 40 16.91 -4.00 -11.82
C HIS A 40 16.31 -3.98 -13.23
N ARG A 41 15.30 -4.83 -13.51
CA ARG A 41 14.57 -4.82 -14.79
C ARG A 41 13.86 -3.50 -15.03
N LEU A 42 13.25 -2.92 -14.00
CA LEU A 42 12.59 -1.62 -14.09
C LEU A 42 13.59 -0.51 -14.41
N ARG A 43 14.77 -0.54 -13.78
CA ARG A 43 15.86 0.41 -14.05
C ARG A 43 16.36 0.33 -15.49
N LEU A 44 16.55 -0.88 -16.02
CA LEU A 44 16.96 -1.09 -17.41
C LEU A 44 15.93 -0.51 -18.40
N ARG A 45 14.63 -0.65 -18.11
CA ARG A 45 13.55 -0.06 -18.90
C ARG A 45 13.58 1.46 -18.89
N GLN A 46 13.78 2.06 -17.72
CA GLN A 46 13.95 3.50 -17.60
C GLN A 46 15.16 4.00 -18.41
N GLN A 47 16.29 3.29 -18.33
CA GLN A 47 17.51 3.61 -19.10
C GLN A 47 17.33 3.44 -20.61
N ALA A 48 16.41 2.57 -21.04
CA ALA A 48 16.04 2.39 -22.45
C ALA A 48 15.09 3.49 -22.99
N GLY A 49 14.65 4.43 -22.14
CA GLY A 49 13.83 5.56 -22.54
C GLY A 49 12.32 5.41 -22.31
N ASP A 50 11.88 4.42 -21.54
CA ASP A 50 10.47 4.29 -21.16
C ASP A 50 9.97 5.53 -20.39
N GLY A 51 8.69 5.88 -20.59
CA GLY A 51 8.11 7.07 -19.98
C GLY A 51 8.05 6.99 -18.45
N GLY A 52 8.27 8.11 -17.75
CA GLY A 52 8.27 8.13 -16.27
C GLY A 52 6.98 7.58 -15.65
N ARG A 53 5.81 7.92 -16.23
CA ARG A 53 4.51 7.37 -15.81
C ARG A 53 4.42 5.85 -15.98
N GLU A 54 4.99 5.32 -17.06
CA GLU A 54 5.00 3.88 -17.33
C GLU A 54 5.88 3.15 -16.31
N VAL A 55 7.04 3.71 -15.99
CA VAL A 55 7.93 3.18 -14.94
C VAL A 55 7.23 3.17 -13.58
N CYS A 56 6.51 4.25 -13.23
CA CYS A 56 5.76 4.33 -11.97
C CYS A 56 4.66 3.28 -11.91
N ALA A 57 3.86 3.15 -12.96
CA ALA A 57 2.78 2.18 -13.02
C ALA A 57 3.30 0.73 -12.92
N ARG A 58 4.44 0.43 -13.58
CA ARG A 58 5.09 -0.88 -13.45
C ARG A 58 5.65 -1.15 -12.06
N ARG A 59 6.19 -0.11 -11.39
CA ARG A 59 6.60 -0.23 -9.99
C ARG A 59 5.40 -0.57 -9.11
N VAL A 60 4.25 0.06 -9.34
CA VAL A 60 3.01 -0.27 -8.63
C VAL A 60 2.62 -1.72 -8.84
N ASP A 61 2.61 -2.21 -10.09
CA ASP A 61 2.31 -3.62 -10.40
C ASP A 61 3.21 -4.58 -9.62
N LEU A 62 4.52 -4.31 -9.61
CA LEU A 62 5.51 -5.09 -8.86
C LEU A 62 5.22 -5.10 -7.36
N VAL A 63 5.00 -3.92 -6.78
CA VAL A 63 4.78 -3.73 -5.35
C VAL A 63 3.44 -4.34 -4.93
N ASP A 64 2.38 -4.22 -5.74
CA ASP A 64 1.09 -4.88 -5.55
C ASP A 64 1.23 -6.41 -5.49
N VAL A 65 1.94 -7.02 -6.46
CA VAL A 65 2.17 -8.47 -6.50
C VAL A 65 2.93 -8.92 -5.26
N LEU A 66 3.97 -8.18 -4.89
CA LEU A 66 4.77 -8.48 -3.72
C LEU A 66 3.94 -8.38 -2.43
N LEU A 67 3.26 -7.26 -2.18
CA LEU A 67 2.47 -7.07 -0.96
C LEU A 67 1.34 -8.09 -0.85
N ARG A 68 0.66 -8.42 -1.96
CA ARG A 68 -0.36 -9.49 -1.97
C ARG A 68 0.23 -10.82 -1.53
N ARG A 69 1.41 -11.18 -2.04
CA ARG A 69 2.07 -12.45 -1.70
C ARG A 69 2.56 -12.46 -0.26
N VAL A 70 3.25 -11.41 0.18
CA VAL A 70 3.72 -11.25 1.57
C VAL A 70 2.55 -11.35 2.54
N PHE A 71 1.48 -10.59 2.28
CA PHE A 71 0.29 -10.58 3.13
C PHE A 71 -0.38 -11.95 3.19
N SER A 72 -0.54 -12.62 2.03
CA SER A 72 -1.09 -13.98 1.98
C SER A 72 -0.24 -14.98 2.74
N THR A 73 1.09 -14.97 2.54
CA THR A 73 2.01 -15.89 3.22
C THR A 73 1.99 -15.68 4.73
N ILE A 74 2.00 -14.42 5.20
CA ILE A 74 1.99 -14.14 6.64
C ILE A 74 0.63 -14.48 7.26
N CYS A 75 -0.49 -14.18 6.61
CA CYS A 75 -1.80 -14.62 7.13
C CYS A 75 -1.91 -16.15 7.16
N GLN A 76 -1.27 -16.88 6.24
CA GLN A 76 -1.22 -18.36 6.29
C GLN A 76 -0.39 -18.87 7.47
N ILE A 77 0.82 -18.33 7.67
CA ILE A 77 1.74 -18.76 8.72
C ILE A 77 1.24 -18.35 10.12
N THR A 78 0.83 -17.10 10.29
CA THR A 78 0.51 -16.49 11.60
C THR A 78 -0.97 -16.50 11.91
N GLY A 79 -1.84 -16.47 10.90
CA GLY A 79 -3.30 -16.48 11.06
C GLY A 79 -3.91 -17.88 11.16
N ASN A 80 -3.11 -18.91 11.46
CA ASN A 80 -3.53 -20.33 11.49
C ASN A 80 -4.25 -20.78 10.20
N GLY A 81 -3.78 -20.31 9.03
CA GLY A 81 -4.37 -20.66 7.74
C GLY A 81 -5.73 -20.01 7.43
N ASN A 82 -6.24 -19.11 8.28
CA ASN A 82 -7.55 -18.51 8.06
C ASN A 82 -7.48 -17.43 6.98
N TYR A 83 -7.94 -17.76 5.77
CA TYR A 83 -8.03 -16.86 4.63
C TYR A 83 -9.47 -16.85 4.07
N PRO A 84 -10.08 -15.69 3.79
CA PRO A 84 -9.50 -14.35 3.77
C PRO A 84 -9.16 -13.82 5.17
N CYS A 85 -8.00 -13.16 5.25
CA CYS A 85 -7.50 -12.52 6.46
C CYS A 85 -8.49 -11.42 6.89
N PRO A 86 -8.86 -11.28 8.18
CA PRO A 86 -9.88 -10.32 8.66
C PRO A 86 -9.38 -8.87 8.70
N ILE A 87 -8.48 -8.52 7.79
CA ILE A 87 -7.81 -7.23 7.64
C ILE A 87 -7.88 -6.88 6.16
N ALA A 88 -8.19 -5.63 5.84
CA ALA A 88 -8.01 -5.09 4.50
C ALA A 88 -6.73 -4.26 4.44
N LEU A 89 -5.84 -4.62 3.52
CA LEU A 89 -4.60 -3.89 3.26
C LEU A 89 -4.83 -2.90 2.12
N LEU A 90 -4.86 -1.62 2.45
CA LEU A 90 -5.10 -0.54 1.51
C LEU A 90 -3.79 0.19 1.20
N ALA A 91 -3.49 0.44 -0.07
CA ALA A 91 -2.50 1.43 -0.48
C ALA A 91 -3.08 2.84 -0.30
N LEU A 92 -2.24 3.81 0.09
CA LEU A 92 -2.63 5.21 0.28
C LEU A 92 -1.86 6.16 -0.65
N GLY A 93 -2.36 7.38 -0.82
CA GLY A 93 -1.66 8.46 -1.52
C GLY A 93 -1.26 8.09 -2.97
N GLY A 94 -0.05 8.49 -3.37
CA GLY A 94 0.50 8.19 -4.71
C GLY A 94 0.54 6.69 -5.02
N TYR A 95 0.86 5.84 -4.05
CA TYR A 95 0.79 4.38 -4.22
C TYR A 95 -0.65 3.90 -4.46
N GLY A 96 -1.60 4.44 -3.69
CA GLY A 96 -3.02 4.17 -3.86
C GLY A 96 -3.54 4.54 -5.25
N ARG A 97 -3.18 5.74 -5.75
CA ARG A 97 -3.55 6.21 -7.11
C ARG A 97 -2.83 5.49 -8.25
N GLY A 98 -1.79 4.70 -7.97
CA GLY A 98 -1.05 3.96 -8.99
C GLY A 98 0.15 4.72 -9.57
N GLU A 99 0.71 5.66 -8.81
CA GLU A 99 1.87 6.48 -9.16
C GLU A 99 2.96 6.32 -8.11
N LEU A 100 3.74 5.24 -8.22
CA LEU A 100 4.82 4.96 -7.28
C LEU A 100 6.19 5.22 -7.94
N ASN A 101 6.79 6.39 -7.64
CA ASN A 101 8.11 6.74 -8.16
C ASN A 101 9.20 5.81 -7.60
N PRO A 102 10.35 5.65 -8.28
CA PRO A 102 11.52 5.00 -7.69
C PRO A 102 11.90 5.65 -6.36
N PHE A 103 12.27 4.82 -5.37
CA PHE A 103 12.61 5.24 -4.00
C PHE A 103 11.49 5.87 -3.17
N SER A 104 10.27 6.02 -3.70
CA SER A 104 9.11 6.40 -2.89
C SER A 104 8.83 5.35 -1.81
N ASP A 105 8.45 5.84 -0.64
CA ASP A 105 7.91 5.05 0.45
C ASP A 105 6.62 4.34 0.01
N VAL A 106 6.34 3.19 0.63
CA VAL A 106 5.13 2.42 0.39
C VAL A 106 4.14 2.73 1.52
N ASP A 107 3.18 3.61 1.24
CA ASP A 107 2.17 4.02 2.22
C ASP A 107 0.97 3.08 2.23
N VAL A 108 0.69 2.48 3.38
CA VAL A 108 -0.40 1.50 3.55
C VAL A 108 -1.27 1.78 4.78
N MET A 109 -2.51 1.30 4.75
CA MET A 109 -3.39 1.24 5.90
C MET A 109 -3.87 -0.20 6.11
N PHE A 110 -3.69 -0.70 7.32
CA PHE A 110 -4.28 -1.94 7.80
C PHE A 110 -5.63 -1.61 8.43
N LEU A 111 -6.70 -1.88 7.69
CA LEU A 111 -8.06 -1.71 8.16
C LEU A 111 -8.54 -3.01 8.79
N HIS A 112 -9.07 -2.95 10.01
CA HIS A 112 -9.61 -4.11 10.70
C HIS A 112 -11.00 -3.83 11.25
N GLN A 113 -11.74 -4.89 11.56
CA GLN A 113 -13.02 -4.78 12.27
C GLN A 113 -12.81 -4.38 13.73
N GLU A 114 -13.70 -3.55 14.25
CA GLU A 114 -13.76 -3.21 15.67
C GLU A 114 -14.26 -4.45 16.45
N LYS A 115 -13.41 -5.01 17.32
CA LYS A 115 -13.78 -6.12 18.21
C LYS A 115 -13.38 -5.76 19.64
N GLY A 116 -14.30 -5.12 20.36
CA GLY A 116 -14.06 -4.68 21.74
C GLY A 116 -13.07 -3.53 21.82
N HIS A 117 -12.15 -3.58 22.79
CA HIS A 117 -11.18 -2.51 23.04
C HIS A 117 -9.90 -2.71 22.21
N GLY A 118 -9.88 -2.16 20.99
CA GLY A 118 -8.68 -2.05 20.17
C GLY A 118 -8.41 -3.20 19.20
N VAL A 119 -7.18 -3.28 18.72
CA VAL A 119 -6.72 -4.31 17.78
C VAL A 119 -6.60 -5.65 18.51
N SER A 120 -7.20 -6.72 17.96
CA SER A 120 -7.05 -8.05 18.55
C SER A 120 -5.58 -8.52 18.51
N ALA A 121 -5.13 -9.29 19.49
CA ALA A 121 -3.74 -9.77 19.54
C ALA A 121 -3.32 -10.51 18.25
N ALA A 122 -4.20 -11.34 17.69
CA ALA A 122 -3.95 -12.04 16.43
C ALA A 122 -3.81 -11.07 15.24
N THR A 123 -4.68 -10.06 15.16
CA THR A 123 -4.60 -9.01 14.14
C THR A 123 -3.31 -8.21 14.26
N GLY A 124 -2.94 -7.79 15.48
CA GLY A 124 -1.72 -7.05 15.76
C GLY A 124 -0.48 -7.84 15.34
N GLN A 125 -0.41 -9.12 15.69
CA GLN A 125 0.70 -9.99 15.32
C GLN A 125 0.85 -10.13 13.80
N ILE A 126 -0.24 -10.29 13.05
CA ILE A 126 -0.19 -10.34 11.58
C ILE A 126 0.36 -9.03 11.02
N ILE A 127 -0.15 -7.88 11.49
CA ILE A 127 0.29 -6.56 11.01
C ILE A 127 1.78 -6.34 11.29
N GLU A 128 2.23 -6.63 12.51
CA GLU A 128 3.65 -6.52 12.89
C GLU A 128 4.54 -7.39 12.01
N GLN A 129 4.16 -8.65 11.79
CA GLN A 129 4.94 -9.55 10.93
C GLN A 129 4.99 -9.04 9.49
N VAL A 130 3.90 -8.50 8.95
CA VAL A 130 3.91 -7.88 7.60
C VAL A 130 4.86 -6.69 7.56
N LEU A 131 4.80 -5.81 8.55
CA LEU A 131 5.67 -4.62 8.62
C LEU A 131 7.15 -5.00 8.74
N TYR A 132 7.50 -5.87 9.67
CA TYR A 132 8.88 -6.35 9.84
C TYR A 132 9.38 -7.01 8.56
N PHE A 133 8.56 -7.85 7.92
CA PHE A 133 8.93 -8.47 6.66
C PHE A 133 9.20 -7.45 5.57
N LEU A 134 8.34 -6.44 5.40
CA LEU A 134 8.52 -5.39 4.39
C LEU A 134 9.77 -4.54 4.65
N TRP A 135 10.07 -4.19 5.91
CA TRP A 135 11.30 -3.49 6.27
C TRP A 135 12.53 -4.35 6.02
N ASP A 136 12.50 -5.61 6.43
CA ASP A 136 13.59 -6.55 6.22
C ASP A 136 13.88 -6.75 4.73
N ILE A 137 12.86 -6.70 3.87
CA ILE A 137 13.03 -6.89 2.44
C ILE A 137 13.54 -5.61 1.73
N GLY A 138 13.55 -4.47 2.44
CA GLY A 138 14.18 -3.22 2.02
C GLY A 138 13.23 -2.06 1.74
N PHE A 139 11.92 -2.21 1.99
CA PHE A 139 10.98 -1.10 1.82
C PHE A 139 11.04 -0.13 3.00
N LYS A 140 10.84 1.15 2.69
CA LYS A 140 10.40 2.15 3.66
C LYS A 140 8.88 2.19 3.61
N VAL A 141 8.23 1.94 4.75
CA VAL A 141 6.77 1.77 4.81
C VAL A 141 6.18 2.81 5.74
N GLY A 142 5.42 3.76 5.18
CA GLY A 142 4.49 4.56 5.96
C GLY A 142 3.24 3.73 6.22
N HIS A 143 2.78 3.66 7.47
CA HIS A 143 1.65 2.81 7.80
C HIS A 143 0.71 3.42 8.83
N SER A 144 -0.53 2.94 8.82
CA SER A 144 -1.50 3.17 9.88
C SER A 144 -2.36 1.94 10.09
N THR A 145 -2.76 1.67 11.33
CA THR A 145 -3.71 0.61 11.68
C THR A 145 -4.94 1.27 12.24
N ARG A 146 -6.11 1.02 11.64
CA ARG A 146 -7.34 1.72 11.99
C ARG A 146 -8.55 0.81 11.84
N THR A 147 -9.58 1.08 12.63
CA THR A 147 -10.97 0.74 12.31
C THR A 147 -11.55 1.75 11.32
N ILE A 148 -12.70 1.44 10.71
CA ILE A 148 -13.41 2.40 9.84
C ILE A 148 -13.71 3.70 10.61
N LYS A 149 -14.16 3.57 11.87
CA LYS A 149 -14.50 4.71 12.73
C LYS A 149 -13.29 5.61 12.98
N GLU A 150 -12.14 5.03 13.32
CA GLU A 150 -10.89 5.78 13.52
C GLU A 150 -10.37 6.40 12.22
N ALA A 151 -10.49 5.70 11.09
CA ALA A 151 -10.09 6.24 9.79
C ALA A 151 -10.92 7.47 9.42
N ILE A 152 -12.24 7.43 9.64
CA ILE A 152 -13.13 8.56 9.39
C ILE A 152 -12.85 9.72 10.34
N ALA A 153 -12.63 9.44 11.63
CA ALA A 153 -12.26 10.46 12.61
C ALA A 153 -10.94 11.15 12.24
N ALA A 154 -9.91 10.36 11.88
CA ALA A 154 -8.60 10.87 11.47
C ALA A 154 -8.68 11.67 10.17
N ALA A 155 -9.49 11.23 9.20
CA ALA A 155 -9.71 11.99 7.98
C ALA A 155 -10.38 13.34 8.24
N ASN A 156 -11.34 13.40 9.17
CA ASN A 156 -12.01 14.66 9.48
C ASN A 156 -11.20 15.59 10.38
N SER A 157 -10.22 15.07 11.13
CA SER A 157 -9.31 15.89 11.95
C SER A 157 -8.05 16.34 11.21
N ASP A 158 -7.53 15.55 10.27
CA ASP A 158 -6.33 15.85 9.51
C ASP A 158 -6.54 15.72 8.00
N MET A 159 -6.37 16.85 7.30
CA MET A 159 -6.59 16.95 5.86
C MET A 159 -5.53 16.22 5.03
N VAL A 160 -4.31 16.08 5.53
CA VAL A 160 -3.26 15.30 4.85
C VAL A 160 -3.68 13.82 4.84
N THR A 161 -4.10 13.30 5.99
CA THR A 161 -4.68 11.96 6.12
C THR A 161 -5.92 11.79 5.24
N LYS A 162 -6.84 12.77 5.21
CA LYS A 162 -8.02 12.74 4.33
C LYS A 162 -7.63 12.57 2.86
N THR A 163 -6.67 13.36 2.39
CA THR A 163 -6.20 13.32 1.01
C THR A 163 -5.59 11.97 0.66
N ALA A 164 -4.75 11.42 1.55
CA ALA A 164 -4.14 10.11 1.34
C ALA A 164 -5.18 8.96 1.30
N MET A 165 -6.23 9.05 2.13
CA MET A 165 -7.33 8.07 2.17
C MET A 165 -8.29 8.17 0.98
N LEU A 166 -8.49 9.38 0.43
CA LEU A 166 -9.30 9.57 -0.77
C LEU A 166 -8.73 8.77 -1.96
N GLU A 167 -7.41 8.64 -2.00
CA GLU A 167 -6.65 7.91 -3.02
C GLU A 167 -6.48 6.42 -2.68
N SER A 168 -7.20 5.93 -1.67
CA SER A 168 -7.01 4.56 -1.19
C SER A 168 -7.44 3.50 -2.19
N ARG A 169 -6.68 2.41 -2.25
CA ARG A 169 -6.94 1.27 -3.14
C ARG A 169 -6.67 -0.04 -2.42
N LEU A 170 -7.57 -1.01 -2.56
CA LEU A 170 -7.39 -2.33 -1.99
C LEU A 170 -6.25 -3.07 -2.68
N VAL A 171 -5.24 -3.47 -1.89
CA VAL A 171 -4.13 -4.31 -2.34
C VAL A 171 -4.45 -5.78 -2.06
N SER A 172 -4.82 -6.13 -0.82
CA SER A 172 -5.11 -7.51 -0.40
C SER A 172 -6.03 -7.58 0.82
N GLY A 173 -6.55 -8.76 1.14
CA GLY A 173 -7.37 -9.01 2.34
C GLY A 173 -8.88 -8.85 2.16
N ASP A 174 -9.57 -8.44 3.21
CA ASP A 174 -11.04 -8.38 3.29
C ASP A 174 -11.61 -7.31 2.34
N ARG A 175 -12.31 -7.76 1.30
CA ARG A 175 -12.91 -6.91 0.27
C ARG A 175 -14.15 -6.17 0.76
N GLU A 176 -14.96 -6.80 1.60
CA GLU A 176 -16.19 -6.21 2.11
C GLU A 176 -15.86 -5.10 3.10
N LEU A 177 -14.86 -5.31 3.95
CA LEU A 177 -14.35 -4.30 4.86
C LEU A 177 -13.82 -3.07 4.12
N ALA A 178 -13.02 -3.28 3.06
CA ALA A 178 -12.53 -2.20 2.21
C ALA A 178 -13.66 -1.45 1.49
N HIS A 179 -14.67 -2.17 1.00
CA HIS A 179 -15.83 -1.57 0.35
C HIS A 179 -16.63 -0.71 1.34
N SER A 180 -16.93 -1.25 2.53
CA SER A 180 -17.63 -0.53 3.60
C SER A 180 -16.87 0.73 4.02
N PHE A 181 -15.53 0.67 4.12
CA PHE A 181 -14.72 1.85 4.38
C PHE A 181 -14.89 2.92 3.30
N ARG A 182 -14.80 2.55 2.01
CA ARG A 182 -14.91 3.52 0.91
C ARG A 182 -16.26 4.21 0.89
N GLU A 183 -17.34 3.46 1.07
CA GLU A 183 -18.71 4.01 1.13
C GLU A 183 -18.86 5.00 2.30
N GLN A 184 -18.46 4.59 3.51
CA GLN A 184 -18.58 5.44 4.69
C GLN A 184 -17.63 6.64 4.66
N PHE A 185 -16.41 6.47 4.15
CA PHE A 185 -15.45 7.57 3.99
C PHE A 185 -16.00 8.62 3.03
N ARG A 186 -16.56 8.19 1.89
CA ARG A 186 -17.15 9.13 0.92
C ARG A 186 -18.31 9.91 1.56
N ALA A 187 -19.26 9.20 2.16
CA ALA A 187 -20.44 9.81 2.75
C ALA A 187 -20.14 10.74 3.94
N LYS A 188 -19.10 10.44 4.74
CA LYS A 188 -18.82 11.18 5.99
C LYS A 188 -17.63 12.15 5.91
N CYS A 189 -16.80 12.08 4.87
CA CYS A 189 -15.60 12.89 4.76
C CYS A 189 -15.51 13.72 3.47
N VAL A 190 -16.24 13.34 2.42
CA VAL A 190 -16.08 13.90 1.06
C VAL A 190 -17.35 14.60 0.60
N ASP A 191 -18.48 13.89 0.60
CA ASP A 191 -19.73 14.40 0.08
C ASP A 191 -20.18 15.64 0.89
N GLY A 192 -20.44 16.75 0.19
CA GLY A 192 -20.78 18.04 0.81
C GLY A 192 -19.58 18.90 1.24
N HIS A 193 -18.35 18.38 1.17
CA HIS A 193 -17.11 19.07 1.54
C HIS A 193 -16.15 19.27 0.36
N GLU A 194 -16.61 19.11 -0.89
CA GLU A 194 -15.76 19.08 -2.08
C GLU A 194 -15.07 20.44 -2.31
N ARG A 195 -15.80 21.54 -2.11
CA ARG A 195 -15.25 22.89 -2.27
C ARG A 195 -14.18 23.20 -1.24
N GLU A 196 -14.40 22.80 0.01
CA GLU A 196 -13.43 22.98 1.10
C GLU A 196 -12.14 22.19 0.81
N TYR A 197 -12.30 20.97 0.31
CA TYR A 197 -11.19 20.12 -0.11
C TYR A 197 -10.38 20.74 -1.25
N ILE A 198 -11.03 21.20 -2.33
CA ILE A 198 -10.34 21.82 -3.48
C ILE A 198 -9.60 23.09 -3.03
N ALA A 199 -10.27 23.99 -2.31
CA ALA A 199 -9.66 25.21 -1.81
C ALA A 199 -8.48 24.95 -0.86
N MET A 200 -8.53 23.86 -0.10
CA MET A 200 -7.42 23.41 0.73
C MET A 200 -6.26 22.86 -0.12
N ARG A 201 -6.51 22.00 -1.11
CA ARG A 201 -5.45 21.47 -2.00
C ARG A 201 -4.69 22.58 -2.72
N MET A 202 -5.40 23.62 -3.15
CA MET A 202 -4.77 24.81 -3.74
C MET A 202 -3.83 25.52 -2.74
N ARG A 203 -4.26 25.66 -1.48
CA ARG A 203 -3.44 26.26 -0.42
C ARG A 203 -2.23 25.40 -0.04
N ASP A 204 -2.39 24.09 0.08
CA ASP A 204 -1.27 23.16 0.35
C ASP A 204 -0.22 23.23 -0.76
N GLN A 205 -0.65 23.19 -2.04
CA GLN A 205 0.26 23.32 -3.17
C GLN A 205 1.01 24.67 -3.13
N GLN A 206 0.31 25.78 -2.90
CA GLN A 206 0.93 27.10 -2.77
C GLN A 206 1.94 27.15 -1.61
N ALA A 207 1.60 26.60 -0.44
CA ALA A 207 2.48 26.55 0.71
C ALA A 207 3.75 25.72 0.46
N ARG A 208 3.61 24.57 -0.22
CA ARG A 208 4.75 23.73 -0.62
C ARG A 208 5.66 24.45 -1.62
N HIS A 209 5.09 25.10 -2.63
CA HIS A 209 5.86 25.90 -3.59
C HIS A 209 6.57 27.07 -2.90
N ALA A 210 5.93 27.73 -1.93
CA ALA A 210 6.58 28.79 -1.15
C ALA A 210 7.74 28.26 -0.29
N LYS A 211 7.59 27.08 0.31
CA LYS A 211 8.59 26.48 1.20
C LYS A 211 9.80 25.92 0.46
N PHE A 212 9.61 25.33 -0.72
CA PHE A 212 10.64 24.59 -1.45
C PHE A 212 10.99 25.21 -2.82
N GLY A 213 10.42 26.37 -3.14
CA GLY A 213 10.62 27.11 -4.39
C GLY A 213 9.78 26.57 -5.57
N ASN A 214 9.93 27.20 -6.74
CA ASN A 214 9.29 26.76 -7.99
C ASN A 214 10.05 25.60 -8.67
N SER A 215 10.58 24.68 -7.88
CA SER A 215 11.28 23.52 -8.39
C SER A 215 10.30 22.56 -9.06
N VAL A 216 10.65 22.07 -10.26
CA VAL A 216 9.87 21.03 -10.98
C VAL A 216 9.79 19.69 -10.22
N TYR A 217 10.52 19.56 -9.12
CA TYR A 217 10.49 18.38 -8.24
C TYR A 217 9.38 18.43 -7.17
N LEU A 218 8.58 19.51 -7.10
CA LEU A 218 7.39 19.58 -6.25
C LEU A 218 6.17 19.03 -6.98
N GLN A 219 5.65 17.91 -6.48
CA GLN A 219 4.37 17.29 -6.87
C GLN A 219 3.26 17.64 -5.88
#